data_AF-D3AJD1-F1
#
_entry.id   AF-D3AJD1-F1
#
_cell.length_a   1.000
_cell.length_b   1.000
_cell.length_c   1.000
_cell.angle_alpha   90.00
_cell.angle_beta   90.00
_cell.angle_gamma   90.00
#
_symmetry.space_group_name_H-M   'P 1'
#
loop_
_entity.id
_entity.type
_entity.pdbx_description
1 polymer ?
#
loop_
_entity_poly.entity_id
_entity_poly.type
_entity_poly.pdbx_seq_one_letter_code
_entity_poly.pdbx_strand_id
1 'polypeptide(L)'
;MSYSELKEINTELYVICQSCTEDAFTYEKIIAYNEKNTLERIRFSLMHELGHFIMNLPSTDKSFEDLADYFASNILVPRATVWHMRSDSVRGICRTYGVSCMAANRIYEDYKMCHLSECKEINQEIHNWFFPVIIPEMTVSKPKRIVEHKESKEKHTAWAEYHDMLERYFPERLQNYVLR
;
A
#
# COMPACT_ATOMS: atom_id res chain seq x y z
N MET A 1 -5.11 -22.16 -14.68
CA MET A 1 -4.72 -22.94 -15.86
C MET A 1 -5.37 -22.33 -17.07
N SER A 2 -4.67 -22.21 -18.20
CA SER A 2 -5.27 -21.67 -19.43
C SER A 2 -6.30 -22.63 -20.02
N TYR A 3 -7.20 -22.13 -20.86
CA TYR A 3 -8.19 -22.97 -21.54
C TYR A 3 -7.52 -23.95 -22.52
N SER A 4 -6.43 -23.55 -23.20
CA SER A 4 -5.66 -24.47 -24.05
C SER A 4 -5.05 -25.63 -23.24
N GLU A 5 -4.39 -25.34 -22.11
CA GLU A 5 -3.85 -26.39 -21.23
C GLU A 5 -4.96 -27.28 -20.66
N LEU A 6 -6.08 -26.67 -20.22
CA LEU A 6 -7.21 -27.42 -19.68
C LEU A 6 -7.80 -28.37 -20.74
N LYS A 7 -7.88 -27.95 -21.99
CA LYS A 7 -8.40 -28.78 -23.09
C LYS A 7 -7.58 -30.05 -23.30
N GLU A 8 -6.27 -29.96 -23.15
CA GLU A 8 -5.34 -31.09 -23.28
C GLU A 8 -5.45 -32.08 -22.13
N ILE A 9 -5.71 -31.59 -20.90
CA ILE A 9 -5.76 -32.40 -19.68
C ILE A 9 -7.16 -32.98 -19.44
N ASN A 10 -8.19 -32.15 -19.60
CA ASN A 10 -9.58 -32.49 -19.33
C ASN A 10 -10.51 -31.74 -20.29
N THR A 11 -10.73 -32.35 -21.46
CA THR A 11 -11.59 -31.80 -22.51
C THR A 11 -13.05 -31.59 -22.06
N GLU A 12 -13.59 -32.45 -21.19
CA GLU A 12 -14.96 -32.31 -20.69
C GLU A 12 -15.11 -31.05 -19.83
N LEU A 13 -14.20 -30.84 -18.87
CA LEU A 13 -14.19 -29.64 -18.05
C LEU A 13 -13.96 -28.38 -18.89
N TYR A 14 -13.08 -28.44 -19.89
CA TYR A 14 -12.90 -27.35 -20.86
C TYR A 14 -14.21 -26.99 -21.58
N VAL A 15 -14.98 -27.98 -22.05
CA VAL A 15 -16.26 -27.74 -22.75
C VAL A 15 -17.27 -27.09 -21.80
N ILE A 16 -17.34 -27.54 -20.54
CA ILE A 16 -18.20 -26.94 -19.51
C ILE A 16 -17.80 -25.48 -19.30
N CYS A 17 -16.52 -25.19 -19.01
CA CYS A 17 -16.03 -23.84 -18.78
C CYS A 17 -16.35 -22.90 -19.96
N GLN A 18 -16.10 -23.35 -21.20
CA GLN A 18 -16.41 -22.56 -22.40
C GLN A 18 -17.91 -22.29 -22.58
N SER A 19 -18.78 -23.22 -22.16
CA SER A 19 -20.23 -23.02 -22.25
C SER A 19 -20.76 -22.02 -21.23
N CYS A 20 -20.03 -21.81 -20.13
CA CYS A 20 -20.43 -20.89 -19.07
C CYS A 20 -19.90 -19.47 -19.30
N THR A 21 -18.64 -19.32 -19.73
CA THR A 21 -17.96 -18.02 -19.76
C THR A 21 -16.78 -17.98 -20.71
N GLU A 22 -16.61 -16.84 -21.38
CA GLU A 22 -15.48 -16.55 -22.26
C GLU A 22 -14.24 -16.04 -21.49
N ASP A 23 -14.33 -15.81 -20.18
CA ASP A 23 -13.30 -15.13 -19.40
C ASP A 23 -12.49 -16.06 -18.50
N ALA A 24 -13.08 -16.48 -17.39
CA ALA A 24 -12.51 -17.42 -16.45
C ALA A 24 -13.62 -18.12 -15.67
N PHE A 25 -13.33 -19.29 -15.14
CA PHE A 25 -14.26 -20.11 -14.39
C PHE A 25 -13.54 -20.88 -13.29
N THR A 26 -14.13 -20.93 -12.10
CA THR A 26 -13.65 -21.75 -10.99
C THR A 26 -14.40 -23.07 -10.92
N TYR A 27 -13.66 -24.17 -10.97
CA TYR A 27 -14.16 -25.50 -10.64
C TYR A 27 -13.33 -26.10 -9.50
N GLU A 28 -13.98 -26.32 -8.35
CA GLU A 28 -13.33 -26.72 -7.11
C GLU A 28 -12.16 -25.81 -6.72
N LYS A 29 -10.92 -26.25 -6.96
CA LYS A 29 -9.67 -25.52 -6.66
C LYS A 29 -8.93 -25.10 -7.92
N ILE A 30 -9.54 -25.27 -9.09
CA ILE A 30 -8.96 -24.95 -10.38
C ILE A 30 -9.65 -23.70 -10.92
N ILE A 31 -8.87 -22.64 -11.11
CA ILE A 31 -9.31 -21.48 -11.89
C ILE A 31 -8.82 -21.67 -13.32
N ALA A 32 -9.76 -21.86 -14.23
CA ALA A 32 -9.53 -21.91 -15.67
C ALA A 32 -9.73 -20.53 -16.28
N TYR A 33 -8.90 -20.09 -17.22
CA TYR A 33 -9.02 -18.76 -17.84
C TYR A 33 -8.72 -18.78 -19.33
N ASN A 34 -9.34 -17.87 -20.07
CA ASN A 34 -9.09 -17.68 -21.48
C ASN A 34 -7.83 -16.84 -21.71
N GLU A 35 -6.75 -17.51 -22.09
CA GLU A 35 -5.44 -16.92 -22.37
C GLU A 35 -5.39 -15.99 -23.60
N LYS A 36 -6.45 -15.97 -24.42
CA LYS A 36 -6.55 -15.07 -25.58
C LYS A 36 -7.03 -13.67 -25.21
N ASN A 37 -7.51 -13.47 -23.99
CA ASN A 37 -7.92 -12.16 -23.50
C ASN A 37 -6.71 -11.23 -23.30
N THR A 38 -6.97 -9.92 -23.18
CA THR A 38 -5.89 -8.98 -22.84
C THR A 38 -5.36 -9.27 -21.44
N LEU A 39 -4.10 -8.92 -21.16
CA LEU A 39 -3.47 -9.15 -19.85
C LEU A 39 -4.26 -8.52 -18.71
N GLU A 40 -4.84 -7.33 -18.92
CA GLU A 40 -5.65 -6.66 -17.91
C GLU A 40 -6.92 -7.46 -17.59
N ARG A 41 -7.56 -8.02 -18.63
CA ARG A 41 -8.77 -8.84 -18.48
C ARG A 41 -8.44 -10.18 -17.84
N ILE A 42 -7.37 -10.85 -18.25
CA ILE A 42 -6.91 -12.10 -17.61
C ILE A 42 -6.64 -11.87 -16.12
N ARG A 43 -5.88 -10.83 -15.76
CA ARG A 43 -5.58 -10.50 -14.36
C ARG A 43 -6.86 -10.24 -13.57
N PHE A 44 -7.80 -9.48 -14.12
CA PHE A 44 -9.06 -9.18 -13.47
C PHE A 44 -9.91 -10.45 -13.27
N SER A 45 -10.15 -11.23 -14.32
CA SER A 45 -10.95 -12.45 -14.26
C SER A 45 -10.34 -13.47 -13.28
N LEU A 46 -9.02 -13.64 -13.27
CA LEU A 46 -8.36 -14.51 -12.29
C LEU A 46 -8.60 -14.06 -10.84
N MET A 47 -8.52 -12.75 -10.57
CA MET A 47 -8.75 -12.22 -9.23
C MET A 47 -10.23 -12.22 -8.84
N HIS A 48 -11.14 -12.08 -9.80
CA HIS A 48 -12.58 -12.20 -9.61
C HIS A 48 -12.96 -13.64 -9.20
N GLU A 49 -12.49 -14.63 -9.95
CA GLU A 49 -12.65 -16.06 -9.63
C GLU A 49 -12.01 -16.43 -8.28
N LEU A 50 -10.84 -15.87 -7.98
CA LEU A 50 -10.21 -16.03 -6.67
C LEU A 50 -11.07 -15.43 -5.54
N GLY A 51 -11.75 -14.30 -5.80
CA GLY A 51 -12.70 -13.69 -4.88
C GLY A 51 -13.87 -14.63 -4.57
N HIS A 52 -14.48 -15.22 -5.60
CA HIS A 52 -15.51 -16.25 -5.43
C HIS A 52 -15.04 -17.38 -4.52
N PHE A 53 -13.84 -17.89 -4.77
CA PHE A 53 -13.27 -18.99 -3.99
C PHE A 53 -12.97 -18.60 -2.53
N ILE A 54 -12.23 -17.51 -2.30
CA ILE A 54 -11.80 -17.08 -0.95
C ILE A 54 -12.99 -16.71 -0.08
N MET A 55 -13.95 -15.99 -0.64
CA MET A 55 -15.11 -15.48 0.09
C MET A 55 -16.32 -16.43 0.05
N ASN A 56 -16.18 -17.59 -0.59
CA ASN A 56 -17.23 -18.59 -0.79
C ASN A 56 -18.52 -17.97 -1.37
N LEU A 57 -18.37 -17.14 -2.41
CA LEU A 57 -19.46 -16.40 -3.04
C LEU A 57 -20.11 -17.25 -4.14
N PRO A 58 -21.42 -17.52 -4.07
CA PRO A 58 -22.10 -18.25 -5.13
C PRO A 58 -22.41 -17.35 -6.33
N SER A 59 -22.22 -17.85 -7.55
CA SER A 59 -22.51 -17.12 -8.80
C SER A 59 -24.01 -17.03 -9.16
N THR A 60 -24.88 -17.05 -8.15
CA THR A 60 -26.35 -17.09 -8.33
C THR A 60 -27.00 -15.72 -8.33
N ASP A 61 -26.33 -14.70 -7.78
CA ASP A 61 -26.87 -13.37 -7.59
C ASP A 61 -25.84 -12.31 -8.00
N LYS A 62 -26.33 -11.25 -8.64
CA LYS A 62 -25.51 -10.11 -9.07
C LYS A 62 -24.74 -9.48 -7.91
N SER A 63 -25.30 -9.44 -6.71
CA SER A 63 -24.62 -8.89 -5.53
C SER A 63 -23.34 -9.65 -5.16
N PHE A 64 -23.29 -10.96 -5.40
CA PHE A 64 -22.08 -11.76 -5.20
C PHE A 64 -21.04 -11.53 -6.29
N GLU A 65 -21.48 -11.39 -7.53
CA GLU A 65 -20.63 -10.97 -8.65
C GLU A 65 -20.03 -9.57 -8.40
N ASP A 66 -20.84 -8.62 -7.90
CA ASP A 66 -20.40 -7.27 -7.54
C ASP A 66 -19.36 -7.31 -6.39
N LEU A 67 -19.52 -8.23 -5.41
CA LEU A 67 -18.52 -8.45 -4.35
C LEU A 67 -17.23 -9.08 -4.88
N ALA A 68 -17.31 -10.03 -5.82
CA ALA A 68 -16.13 -10.61 -6.47
C ALA A 68 -15.37 -9.58 -7.31
N ASP A 69 -16.09 -8.73 -8.05
CA ASP A 69 -15.54 -7.58 -8.77
C ASP A 69 -14.85 -6.58 -7.82
N TYR A 70 -15.46 -6.36 -6.66
CA TYR A 70 -14.93 -5.48 -5.63
C TYR A 70 -13.63 -6.03 -5.04
N PHE A 71 -13.61 -7.34 -4.73
CA PHE A 71 -12.43 -8.06 -4.30
C PHE A 71 -11.32 -7.96 -5.36
N ALA A 72 -11.63 -8.26 -6.62
CA ALA A 72 -10.69 -8.21 -7.73
C ALA A 72 -10.07 -6.81 -7.91
N SER A 73 -10.90 -5.78 -7.76
CA SER A 73 -10.44 -4.39 -7.84
C SER A 73 -9.47 -4.04 -6.72
N ASN A 74 -9.79 -4.40 -5.48
CA ASN A 74 -8.97 -4.09 -4.30
C ASN A 74 -7.68 -4.90 -4.22
N ILE A 75 -7.67 -6.16 -4.67
CA ILE A 75 -6.46 -6.96 -4.68
C ILE A 75 -5.50 -6.51 -5.79
N LEU A 76 -6.01 -6.11 -6.95
CA LEU A 76 -5.19 -5.59 -8.05
C LEU A 76 -4.67 -4.19 -7.77
N VAL A 77 -5.50 -3.34 -7.17
CA VAL A 77 -5.16 -1.94 -6.88
C VAL A 77 -5.73 -1.56 -5.50
N PRO A 78 -5.01 -1.87 -4.41
CA PRO A 78 -5.45 -1.50 -3.08
C PRO A 78 -5.49 0.02 -2.92
N ARG A 79 -6.52 0.55 -2.26
CA ARG A 79 -6.71 2.00 -2.03
C ARG A 79 -5.47 2.69 -1.47
N ALA A 80 -4.78 2.03 -0.54
CA ALA A 80 -3.55 2.52 0.06
C ALA A 80 -2.46 2.84 -0.99
N THR A 81 -2.38 2.03 -2.05
CA THR A 81 -1.44 2.24 -3.16
C THR A 81 -1.88 3.41 -4.04
N VAL A 82 -3.18 3.56 -4.32
CA VAL A 82 -3.74 4.71 -5.08
C VAL A 82 -3.37 6.02 -4.40
N TRP A 83 -3.56 6.10 -3.09
CA TRP A 83 -3.20 7.26 -2.28
C TRP A 83 -1.70 7.53 -2.30
N HIS A 84 -0.89 6.50 -2.05
CA HIS A 84 0.58 6.63 -2.00
C HIS A 84 1.15 7.10 -3.33
N MET A 85 0.70 6.50 -4.43
CA MET A 85 1.17 6.80 -5.80
C MET A 85 0.52 8.06 -6.38
N ARG A 86 -0.34 8.77 -5.64
CA ARG A 86 -1.08 9.96 -6.10
C ARG A 86 -1.80 9.73 -7.43
N SER A 87 -2.38 8.55 -7.61
CA SER A 87 -3.11 8.18 -8.83
C SER A 87 -4.58 8.58 -8.72
N ASP A 88 -4.85 9.89 -8.73
CA ASP A 88 -6.15 10.52 -8.45
C ASP A 88 -7.09 10.66 -9.66
N SER A 89 -6.86 9.86 -10.71
CA SER A 89 -7.72 9.82 -11.89
C SER A 89 -7.77 8.41 -12.48
N VAL A 90 -8.87 8.07 -13.17
CA VAL A 90 -9.04 6.79 -13.88
C VAL A 90 -7.86 6.52 -14.83
N ARG A 91 -7.46 7.54 -15.60
CA ARG A 91 -6.31 7.43 -16.52
C ARG A 91 -4.99 7.18 -15.78
N GLY A 92 -4.80 7.83 -14.63
CA GLY A 92 -3.65 7.58 -13.77
C GLY A 92 -3.62 6.14 -13.29
N ILE A 93 -4.73 5.64 -12.75
CA ILE A 93 -4.87 4.26 -12.26
C ILE A 93 -4.60 3.25 -13.37
N CYS A 94 -5.20 3.42 -14.56
CA CYS A 94 -4.91 2.53 -15.70
C CYS A 94 -3.43 2.43 -16.02
N ARG A 95 -2.75 3.58 -16.10
CA ARG A 95 -1.34 3.66 -16.50
C ARG A 95 -0.41 3.13 -15.42
N THR A 96 -0.68 3.45 -14.16
CA THR A 96 0.16 3.05 -13.02
C THR A 96 0.06 1.55 -12.76
N TYR A 97 -1.12 0.95 -12.85
CA TYR A 97 -1.36 -0.43 -12.41
C TYR A 97 -1.58 -1.43 -13.56
N GLY A 98 -1.71 -0.96 -14.80
CA GLY A 98 -1.98 -1.81 -15.96
C GLY A 98 -3.31 -2.54 -15.82
N VAL A 99 -4.37 -1.79 -15.50
CA VAL A 99 -5.75 -2.28 -15.42
C VAL A 99 -6.61 -1.59 -16.46
N SER A 100 -7.69 -2.24 -16.88
CA SER A 100 -8.63 -1.68 -17.87
C SER A 100 -9.27 -0.39 -17.36
N CYS A 101 -9.73 0.49 -18.27
CA CYS A 101 -10.47 1.70 -17.90
C CYS A 101 -11.72 1.39 -17.06
N MET A 102 -12.38 0.26 -17.32
CA MET A 102 -13.54 -0.17 -16.56
C MET A 102 -13.18 -0.54 -15.12
N ALA A 103 -12.12 -1.33 -14.93
CA ALA A 103 -11.62 -1.67 -13.59
C ALA A 103 -11.12 -0.41 -12.86
N ALA A 104 -10.35 0.45 -13.54
CA ALA A 104 -9.87 1.70 -12.96
C ALA A 104 -11.01 2.64 -12.55
N ASN A 105 -12.11 2.68 -13.31
CA ASN A 105 -13.28 3.47 -12.93
C ASN A 105 -13.91 2.94 -11.63
N ARG A 106 -14.09 1.62 -11.52
CA ARG A 106 -14.60 0.98 -10.29
C ARG A 106 -13.70 1.27 -9.09
N ILE A 107 -12.39 1.11 -9.25
CA ILE A 107 -11.37 1.41 -8.23
C ILE A 107 -11.43 2.89 -7.82
N TYR A 108 -11.56 3.79 -8.80
CA TYR A 108 -11.60 5.23 -8.54
C TYR A 108 -12.86 5.66 -7.79
N GLU A 109 -14.03 5.13 -8.16
CA GLU A 109 -15.28 5.39 -7.43
C GLU A 109 -15.20 4.85 -6.00
N ASP A 110 -14.71 3.63 -5.83
CA ASP A 110 -14.51 3.03 -4.51
C ASP A 110 -13.55 3.86 -3.63
N TYR A 111 -12.43 4.30 -4.20
CA TYR A 111 -11.46 5.17 -3.54
C TYR A 111 -12.07 6.51 -3.10
N LYS A 112 -12.95 7.11 -3.92
CA LYS A 112 -13.62 8.38 -3.60
C LYS A 112 -14.69 8.23 -2.52
N MET A 113 -15.41 7.11 -2.51
CA MET A 113 -16.48 6.87 -1.54
C MET A 113 -15.96 6.51 -0.16
N CYS A 114 -14.78 5.88 -0.09
CA CYS A 114 -14.16 5.53 1.18
C CYS A 114 -13.36 6.71 1.75
N HIS A 115 -13.73 7.17 2.94
CA HIS A 115 -12.85 8.06 3.67
C HIS A 115 -11.70 7.20 4.21
N LEU A 116 -10.45 7.42 3.77
CA LEU A 116 -9.29 6.65 4.24
C LEU A 116 -9.18 6.60 5.78
N SER A 117 -9.80 7.55 6.49
CA SER A 117 -9.95 7.57 7.94
C SER A 117 -10.81 6.44 8.51
N GLU A 118 -11.82 5.96 7.79
CA GLU A 118 -12.78 4.93 8.23
C GLU A 118 -12.13 3.54 8.35
N CYS A 119 -11.00 3.31 7.67
CA CYS A 119 -10.20 2.09 7.76
C CYS A 119 -8.71 2.42 7.87
N LYS A 120 -8.35 3.44 8.66
CA LYS A 120 -6.98 3.97 8.70
C LYS A 120 -5.93 2.89 9.03
N GLU A 121 -6.23 2.03 10.00
CA GLU A 121 -5.31 0.97 10.45
C GLU A 121 -5.08 -0.06 9.34
N ILE A 122 -6.14 -0.65 8.79
CA ILE A 122 -6.04 -1.64 7.70
C ILE A 122 -5.37 -1.03 6.45
N ASN A 123 -5.74 0.18 6.05
CA ASN A 123 -5.11 0.84 4.92
C ASN A 123 -3.62 1.13 5.19
N GLN A 124 -3.24 1.42 6.44
CA GLN A 124 -1.84 1.61 6.81
C GLN A 124 -1.06 0.28 6.82
N GLU A 125 -1.68 -0.82 7.25
CA GLU A 125 -1.06 -2.15 7.16
C GLU A 125 -0.83 -2.53 5.71
N ILE A 126 -1.85 -2.44 4.86
CA ILE A 126 -1.72 -2.67 3.42
C ILE A 126 -0.65 -1.75 2.84
N HIS A 127 -0.65 -0.47 3.20
CA HIS A 127 0.39 0.47 2.77
C HIS A 127 1.80 -0.05 3.11
N ASN A 128 2.02 -0.51 4.35
CA ASN A 128 3.31 -1.01 4.81
C ASN A 128 3.74 -2.31 4.10
N TRP A 129 2.79 -3.17 3.71
CA TRP A 129 3.09 -4.37 2.91
C TRP A 129 3.64 -4.01 1.52
N PHE A 130 3.12 -2.96 0.89
CA PHE A 130 3.55 -2.54 -0.45
C PHE A 130 4.75 -1.58 -0.41
N PHE A 131 4.87 -0.76 0.63
CA PHE A 131 5.89 0.28 0.78
C PHE A 131 6.55 0.20 2.17
N PRO A 132 7.25 -0.90 2.49
CA PRO A 132 7.85 -1.08 3.80
C PRO A 132 8.94 -0.04 4.07
N VAL A 133 8.91 0.56 5.25
CA VAL A 133 10.00 1.43 5.71
C VAL A 133 11.19 0.56 6.09
N ILE A 134 12.20 0.52 5.25
CA ILE A 134 13.48 -0.11 5.58
C ILE A 134 14.24 0.88 6.47
N ILE A 135 14.23 0.64 7.77
CA ILE A 135 15.15 1.31 8.69
C ILE A 135 16.46 0.53 8.62
N PRO A 136 17.56 1.10 8.08
CA PRO A 136 18.84 0.44 8.10
C PRO A 136 19.21 0.15 9.55
N GLU A 137 19.57 -1.10 9.87
CA GLU A 137 20.19 -1.40 11.15
C GLU A 137 21.42 -0.51 11.29
N MET A 138 21.31 0.52 12.11
CA MET A 138 22.48 1.24 12.56
C MET A 138 23.30 0.22 13.33
N THR A 139 24.40 -0.25 12.73
CA THR A 139 25.45 -0.93 13.49
C THR A 139 25.87 0.06 14.56
N VAL A 140 25.36 -0.11 15.77
CA VAL A 140 25.81 0.66 16.92
C VAL A 140 27.26 0.26 17.09
N SER A 141 28.18 1.05 16.53
CA SER A 141 29.59 0.90 16.80
C SER A 141 29.70 1.00 18.31
N LYS A 142 30.13 -0.09 18.96
CA LYS A 142 30.33 -0.14 20.41
C LYS A 142 31.00 1.18 20.82
N PRO A 143 30.47 1.92 21.81
CA PRO A 143 31.05 3.19 22.18
C PRO A 143 32.55 2.99 22.40
N LYS A 144 33.38 3.68 21.60
CA LYS A 144 34.81 3.71 21.85
C LYS A 144 34.98 4.23 23.26
N ARG A 145 35.58 3.41 24.13
CA ARG A 145 35.89 3.76 25.51
C ARG A 145 36.53 5.14 25.50
N ILE A 146 35.85 6.12 26.09
CA ILE A 146 36.38 7.46 26.24
C ILE A 146 37.63 7.29 27.11
N VAL A 147 38.80 7.49 26.51
CA VAL A 147 40.02 7.66 27.27
C VAL A 147 39.89 9.05 27.89
N GLU A 148 39.82 9.10 29.21
CA GLU A 148 39.83 10.36 29.97
C GLU A 148 41.10 11.14 29.61
N HIS A 149 40.96 12.11 28.72
CA HIS A 149 41.90 13.21 28.66
C HIS A 149 41.55 14.16 29.82
N LYS A 150 42.45 14.26 30.79
CA LYS A 150 42.44 15.31 31.81
C LYS A 150 42.49 16.67 31.09
N GLU A 151 41.34 17.31 30.90
CA GLU A 151 41.29 18.71 30.50
C GLU A 151 41.73 19.61 31.66
N SER A 152 42.68 20.50 31.38
CA SER A 152 43.11 21.58 32.25
C SER A 152 41.95 22.55 32.52
N LYS A 153 41.80 22.91 33.79
CA LYS A 153 40.76 23.82 34.31
C LYS A 153 40.96 25.27 33.82
N GLU A 154 40.40 25.63 32.67
CA GLU A 154 40.26 27.04 32.25
C GLU A 154 38.93 27.29 31.51
N LYS A 155 37.79 27.18 32.20
CA LYS A 155 36.48 27.58 31.63
C LYS A 155 35.51 28.22 32.64
N HIS A 156 36.01 29.02 33.57
CA HIS A 156 35.15 29.76 34.52
C HIS A 156 35.20 31.29 34.38
N THR A 157 36.06 31.86 33.52
CA THR A 157 36.20 33.31 33.34
C THR A 157 35.30 33.88 32.25
N ALA A 158 35.19 33.21 31.10
CA ALA A 158 34.47 33.75 29.93
C ALA A 158 32.96 33.94 30.15
N TRP A 159 32.31 33.06 30.92
CA TRP A 159 30.87 33.18 31.22
C TRP A 159 30.56 34.36 32.15
N ALA A 160 31.44 34.63 33.12
CA ALA A 160 31.28 35.75 34.04
C ALA A 160 31.46 37.09 33.32
N GLU A 161 32.46 37.19 32.44
CA GLU A 161 32.70 38.38 31.61
C GLU A 161 31.54 38.64 30.63
N TYR A 162 31.00 37.58 30.03
CA TYR A 162 29.83 37.69 29.15
C TYR A 162 28.57 38.15 29.91
N HIS A 163 28.36 37.67 31.14
CA HIS A 163 27.22 38.06 31.97
C HIS A 163 27.31 39.54 32.40
N ASP A 164 28.50 40.00 32.83
CA ASP A 164 28.75 41.40 33.23
C ASP A 164 28.55 42.37 32.05
N MET A 165 28.98 41.97 30.84
CA MET A 165 28.74 42.75 29.62
C MET A 165 27.25 42.88 29.32
N LEU A 166 26.47 41.81 29.48
CA LEU A 166 25.02 41.84 29.22
C LEU A 166 24.27 42.72 30.23
N GLU A 167 24.63 42.66 31.52
CA GLU A 167 24.05 43.54 32.55
C GLU A 167 24.35 45.02 32.28
N ARG A 168 25.58 45.34 31.85
CA ARG A 168 26.01 46.73 31.65
C ARG A 168 25.40 47.40 30.42
N TYR A 169 25.21 46.67 29.33
CA TYR A 169 24.80 47.25 28.04
C TYR A 169 23.39 46.89 27.60
N PHE A 170 22.80 45.80 28.11
CA PHE A 170 21.50 45.29 27.66
C PHE A 170 20.64 44.77 28.83
N PRO A 171 20.32 45.60 29.84
CA PRO A 171 19.61 45.15 31.05
C PRO A 171 18.22 44.55 30.76
N GLU A 172 17.57 44.97 29.67
CA GLU A 172 16.26 44.48 29.24
C GLU A 172 16.29 43.01 28.76
N ARG A 173 17.44 42.51 28.27
CA ARG A 173 17.57 41.12 27.80
C ARG A 173 17.55 40.09 28.92
N LEU A 174 17.76 40.51 30.16
CA LEU A 174 17.73 39.65 31.33
C LEU A 174 16.32 39.50 31.93
N GLN A 175 15.37 40.38 31.56
CA GLN A 175 13.99 40.32 32.09
C GLN A 175 13.17 39.15 31.51
N ASN A 176 13.57 38.58 30.38
CA ASN A 176 12.87 37.45 29.74
C ASN A 176 13.31 36.07 30.26
N TYR A 177 14.25 36.01 31.21
CA TYR A 177 14.69 34.76 31.84
C TYR A 177 14.01 34.46 33.18
N VAL A 178 13.07 35.31 33.63
CA VAL A 178 12.22 35.00 34.79
C VAL A 178 11.01 34.21 34.32
N LEU A 179 11.15 32.89 34.41
CA LEU A 179 10.15 31.82 34.30
C LEU A 179 8.67 32.26 34.39
N ARG A 180 7.92 31.97 33.33
CA ARG A 180 6.54 31.50 33.41
C ARG A 180 6.43 30.19 32.63
#